data_AF-A0A347AE01-F1
#
_entry.id   AF-A0A347AE01-F1
#
_cell.length_a   1.000
_cell.length_b   1.000
_cell.length_c   1.000
_cell.angle_alpha   90.00
_cell.angle_beta   90.00
_cell.angle_gamma   90.00
#
_symmetry.space_group_name_H-M   'P 1'
#
loop_
_entity.id
_entity.type
_entity.pdbx_description
1 polymer ?
#
loop_
_entity_poly.entity_id
_entity_poly.type
_entity_poly.pdbx_seq_one_letter_code
_entity_poly.pdbx_strand_id
1 'polypeptide(L)'
;MPNTEYLKIPRERVAVVIGKEGIVKQELEKLTHTQINIESETGSISLSPTPEMDDPLSIWKTRNIVRAIGRGFSPEIALKLLDDNYLFDVIRLPDFVGKSKKAMKRQKGRIIGKEGRTREIIKEMTDTDVSVYGKTVSLIGDMEKIMIAKEAIEMILQGIRHKTVYAFLEKKRHEFKLREFQKTVSPE
;
A
#
# COMPACT_ATOMS: atom_id res chain seq x y z
N MET A 1 -2.62 19.85 19.41
CA MET A 1 -1.73 19.46 18.28
C MET A 1 -1.47 17.97 18.40
N PRO A 2 -1.44 17.22 17.29
CA PRO A 2 -1.14 15.79 17.32
C PRO A 2 0.28 15.54 17.84
N ASN A 3 0.51 14.39 18.46
CA ASN A 3 1.83 14.04 19.02
C ASN A 3 2.81 13.63 17.93
N THR A 4 4.12 13.77 18.19
CA THR A 4 5.17 13.21 17.32
C THR A 4 4.99 11.69 17.18
N GLU A 5 4.98 11.21 15.93
CA GLU A 5 4.87 9.80 15.58
C GLU A 5 6.25 9.22 15.26
N TYR A 6 6.47 7.96 15.63
CA TYR A 6 7.71 7.24 15.36
C TYR A 6 7.43 5.99 14.53
N LEU A 7 8.29 5.75 13.55
CA LEU A 7 8.22 4.56 12.71
C LEU A 7 9.60 4.10 12.27
N LYS A 8 9.65 2.88 11.75
CA LYS A 8 10.87 2.29 11.20
C LYS A 8 10.59 1.68 9.84
N ILE A 9 11.47 1.97 8.89
CA ILE A 9 11.46 1.39 7.54
C ILE A 9 12.73 0.58 7.28
N PRO A 10 12.72 -0.32 6.29
CA PRO A 10 13.95 -1.00 5.87
C PRO A 10 15.01 0.01 5.42
N ARG A 11 16.26 -0.20 5.84
CA ARG A 11 17.38 0.73 5.60
C ARG A 11 17.56 1.03 4.11
N GLU A 12 17.44 0.01 3.29
CA GLU A 12 17.55 0.10 1.83
C GLU A 12 16.43 0.93 1.18
N ARG A 13 15.36 1.27 1.92
CA ARG A 13 14.26 2.13 1.47
C ARG A 13 14.37 3.57 1.97
N VAL A 14 15.30 3.86 2.89
CA VAL A 14 15.54 5.23 3.40
C VAL A 14 15.86 6.19 2.26
N ALA A 15 16.76 5.79 1.35
CA ALA A 15 17.13 6.61 0.19
C ALA A 15 15.94 6.96 -0.71
N VAL A 16 14.91 6.11 -0.77
CA VAL A 16 13.70 6.36 -1.57
C VAL A 16 12.78 7.37 -0.90
N VAL A 17 12.70 7.36 0.43
CA VAL A 17 11.96 8.38 1.21
C VAL A 17 12.64 9.73 1.14
N ILE A 18 13.98 9.77 1.19
CA ILE A 18 14.74 11.01 1.03
C ILE A 18 14.59 11.53 -0.41
N GLY A 19 14.75 10.66 -1.40
CA GLY A 19 14.79 11.03 -2.82
C GLY A 19 16.12 11.67 -3.22
N LYS A 20 16.32 11.88 -4.53
CA LYS A 20 17.51 12.58 -5.03
C LYS A 20 17.55 13.98 -4.40
N GLU A 21 18.68 14.35 -3.79
CA GLU A 21 18.87 15.66 -3.14
C GLU A 21 17.81 16.02 -2.07
N GLY A 22 17.08 15.03 -1.55
CA GLY A 22 16.03 15.27 -0.55
C GLY A 22 14.67 15.67 -1.12
N ILE A 23 14.49 15.65 -2.45
CA ILE A 23 13.28 16.17 -3.11
C ILE A 23 11.99 15.52 -2.59
N VAL A 24 11.98 14.18 -2.43
CA VAL A 24 10.77 13.46 -1.98
C VAL A 24 10.41 13.82 -0.55
N LYS A 25 11.42 13.90 0.32
CA LYS A 25 11.21 14.34 1.71
C LYS A 25 10.65 15.76 1.75
N GLN A 26 11.29 16.70 1.05
CA GLN A 26 10.90 18.11 1.03
C GLN A 26 9.49 18.31 0.49
N GLU A 27 9.15 17.61 -0.59
CA GLU A 27 7.81 17.63 -1.17
C GLU A 27 6.78 17.11 -0.18
N LEU A 28 7.05 15.99 0.49
CA LEU A 28 6.14 15.42 1.48
C LEU A 28 5.96 16.34 2.70
N GLU A 29 7.04 16.91 3.23
CA GLU A 29 7.00 17.90 4.33
C GLU A 29 6.13 19.10 3.94
N LYS A 30 6.30 19.61 2.72
CA LYS A 30 5.52 20.73 2.18
C LYS A 30 4.03 20.39 2.04
N LEU A 31 3.69 19.24 1.45
CA LEU A 31 2.31 18.85 1.17
C LEU A 31 1.51 18.53 2.44
N THR A 32 2.19 18.15 3.52
CA THR A 32 1.54 17.69 4.77
C THR A 32 1.76 18.63 5.94
N HIS A 33 2.54 19.69 5.77
CA HIS A 33 2.98 20.58 6.84
C HIS A 33 3.50 19.78 8.05
N THR A 34 4.33 18.77 7.79
CA THR A 34 4.99 17.95 8.80
C THR A 34 6.50 18.11 8.72
N GLN A 35 7.19 17.84 9.82
CA GLN A 35 8.65 17.72 9.84
C GLN A 35 9.04 16.24 9.90
N ILE A 36 9.93 15.81 9.02
CA ILE A 36 10.38 14.42 8.88
C ILE A 36 11.87 14.33 9.23
N ASN A 37 12.19 13.71 10.37
CA ASN A 37 13.57 13.44 10.76
C ASN A 37 13.90 11.97 10.50
N ILE A 38 15.01 11.69 9.83
CA ILE A 38 15.38 10.35 9.38
C ILE A 38 16.77 10.01 9.91
N GLU A 39 16.85 8.98 10.74
CA GLU A 39 18.12 8.39 11.15
C GLU A 39 18.52 7.31 10.13
N SER A 40 19.39 7.69 9.20
CA SER A 40 19.73 6.88 8.02
C SER A 40 20.39 5.55 8.37
N GLU A 41 21.18 5.49 9.44
CA GLU A 41 21.87 4.26 9.83
C GLU A 41 20.90 3.23 10.40
N THR A 42 19.82 3.67 11.06
CA THR A 42 18.88 2.74 11.70
C THR A 42 17.61 2.52 10.88
N GLY A 43 17.28 3.44 9.97
CA GLY A 43 15.99 3.50 9.29
C GLY A 43 14.85 3.95 10.19
N SER A 44 15.17 4.56 11.35
CA SER A 44 14.19 5.13 12.27
C SER A 44 13.80 6.52 11.78
N ILE A 45 12.51 6.84 11.86
CA ILE A 45 11.95 8.09 11.39
C ILE A 45 11.06 8.64 12.50
N SER A 46 11.16 9.95 12.75
CA SER A 46 10.19 10.68 13.57
C SER A 46 9.48 11.73 12.73
N LEU A 47 8.18 11.86 12.96
CA LEU A 47 7.27 12.75 12.26
C LEU A 47 6.68 13.70 13.29
N SER A 48 6.94 14.99 13.17
CA SER A 48 6.42 16.00 14.10
C SER A 48 5.45 16.93 13.41
N PRO A 49 4.40 17.41 14.11
CA PRO A 49 3.58 18.49 13.59
C PRO A 49 4.40 19.78 13.47
N THR A 50 3.98 20.66 12.56
CA THR A 50 4.50 22.02 12.45
C THR A 50 3.43 23.03 12.87
N PRO A 51 3.78 24.26 13.25
CA PRO A 51 2.81 25.32 13.50
C PRO A 51 1.89 25.63 12.32
N GLU A 52 2.35 25.34 11.10
CA GLU A 52 1.62 25.55 9.84
C GLU A 52 0.64 24.41 9.51
N MET A 53 0.61 23.34 10.31
CA MET A 53 -0.30 22.22 10.12
C MET A 53 -1.76 22.64 10.35
N ASP A 54 -2.55 22.51 9.30
CA ASP A 54 -3.98 22.81 9.24
C ASP A 54 -4.86 21.56 9.37
N ASP A 55 -4.47 20.44 8.74
CA ASP A 55 -5.14 19.13 8.89
C ASP A 55 -4.47 18.29 10.00
N PRO A 56 -5.16 18.00 11.13
CA PRO A 56 -4.64 17.14 12.19
C PRO A 56 -4.35 15.69 11.76
N LEU A 57 -4.94 15.22 10.66
CA LEU A 57 -4.70 13.89 10.08
C LEU A 57 -3.41 13.84 9.24
N SER A 58 -2.82 14.98 8.91
CA SER A 58 -1.61 15.05 8.09
C SER A 58 -0.46 14.21 8.63
N ILE A 59 -0.28 14.15 9.96
CA ILE A 59 0.76 13.30 10.56
C ILE A 59 0.54 11.81 10.26
N TRP A 60 -0.72 11.36 10.26
CA TRP A 60 -1.11 9.98 9.96
C TRP A 60 -0.98 9.69 8.46
N LYS A 61 -1.34 10.65 7.61
CA LYS A 61 -1.12 10.60 6.16
C LYS A 61 0.38 10.45 5.85
N THR A 62 1.22 11.35 6.37
CA THR A 62 2.69 11.28 6.25
C THR A 62 3.22 9.94 6.72
N ARG A 63 2.76 9.45 7.89
CA ARG A 63 3.15 8.15 8.42
C ARG A 63 2.80 7.00 7.47
N ASN A 64 1.61 7.00 6.88
CA ASN A 64 1.21 5.97 5.94
C ASN A 64 1.98 6.06 4.61
N ILE A 65 2.26 7.27 4.11
CA ILE A 65 3.08 7.49 2.91
C ILE A 65 4.50 6.95 3.12
N VAL A 66 5.17 7.33 4.21
CA VAL A 66 6.52 6.84 4.53
C VAL A 66 6.52 5.32 4.72
N ARG A 67 5.50 4.75 5.39
CA ARG A 67 5.34 3.29 5.50
C ARG A 67 5.15 2.64 4.14
N ALA A 68 4.31 3.19 3.26
CA ALA A 68 4.07 2.67 1.92
C ALA A 68 5.36 2.62 1.08
N ILE A 69 6.15 3.71 1.10
CA ILE A 69 7.48 3.73 0.45
C ILE A 69 8.39 2.68 1.06
N GLY A 70 8.41 2.56 2.40
CA GLY A 70 9.14 1.52 3.13
C GLY A 70 8.68 0.09 2.80
N ARG A 71 7.46 -0.09 2.28
CA ARG A 71 6.91 -1.36 1.81
C ARG A 71 6.95 -1.53 0.29
N GLY A 72 7.79 -0.76 -0.39
CA GLY A 72 8.15 -1.00 -1.79
C GLY A 72 7.36 -0.21 -2.83
N PHE A 73 6.43 0.66 -2.43
CA PHE A 73 5.79 1.60 -3.35
C PHE A 73 6.76 2.71 -3.81
N SER A 74 6.56 3.24 -5.02
CA SER A 74 7.24 4.47 -5.42
C SER A 74 6.64 5.67 -4.66
N PRO A 75 7.38 6.79 -4.55
CA PRO A 75 6.81 8.03 -4.02
C PRO A 75 5.52 8.45 -4.74
N GLU A 76 5.47 8.37 -6.08
CA GLU A 76 4.29 8.79 -6.84
C GLU A 76 3.03 8.00 -6.45
N ILE A 77 3.16 6.69 -6.29
CA ILE A 77 2.04 5.84 -5.85
C ILE A 77 1.68 6.11 -4.39
N ALA A 78 2.68 6.28 -3.52
CA ALA A 78 2.46 6.50 -2.10
C ALA A 78 1.75 7.84 -1.83
N LEU A 79 2.01 8.89 -2.62
CA LEU A 79 1.38 10.20 -2.49
C LEU A 79 -0.14 10.18 -2.74
N LYS A 80 -0.71 9.13 -3.34
CA LYS A 80 -2.17 8.94 -3.41
C LYS A 80 -2.84 8.96 -2.03
N LEU A 81 -2.11 8.59 -0.98
CA LEU A 81 -2.58 8.58 0.41
C LEU A 81 -2.74 9.98 1.03
N LEU A 82 -2.48 11.06 0.27
CA LEU A 82 -2.89 12.40 0.64
C LEU A 82 -4.41 12.60 0.52
N ASP A 83 -5.04 11.86 -0.40
CA ASP A 83 -6.48 11.85 -0.60
C ASP A 83 -7.13 10.87 0.40
N ASP A 84 -8.12 11.36 1.14
CA ASP A 84 -8.84 10.61 2.19
C ASP A 84 -9.64 9.42 1.66
N ASN A 85 -9.89 9.36 0.34
CA ASN A 85 -10.52 8.21 -0.31
C ASN A 85 -9.56 7.03 -0.48
N TYR A 86 -8.25 7.24 -0.35
CA TYR A 86 -7.25 6.19 -0.48
C TYR A 86 -6.78 5.68 0.88
N LEU A 87 -6.82 4.36 1.04
CA LEU A 87 -6.33 3.68 2.23
C LEU A 87 -5.04 2.91 1.93
N PHE A 88 -4.28 2.62 2.99
CA PHE A 88 -3.08 1.80 2.94
C PHE A 88 -3.25 0.57 3.83
N ASP A 89 -3.21 -0.64 3.25
CA ASP A 89 -3.26 -1.89 4.00
C ASP A 89 -1.99 -2.73 3.83
N VAL A 90 -1.65 -3.52 4.85
CA VAL A 90 -0.44 -4.35 4.88
C VAL A 90 -0.77 -5.77 5.35
N ILE A 91 -0.67 -6.71 4.41
CA ILE A 91 -0.78 -8.14 4.68
C ILE A 91 0.60 -8.67 5.06
N ARG A 92 0.71 -9.23 6.26
CA ARG A 92 1.93 -9.88 6.75
C ARG A 92 1.94 -11.34 6.30
N LEU A 93 2.85 -11.65 5.38
CA LEU A 93 3.03 -13.02 4.90
C LEU A 93 3.37 -14.04 6.00
N PRO A 94 4.16 -13.71 7.05
CA PRO A 94 4.44 -14.65 8.13
C PRO A 94 3.21 -15.16 8.86
N ASP A 95 2.11 -14.41 8.81
CA ASP A 95 0.86 -14.75 9.49
C ASP A 95 0.14 -15.90 8.75
N PHE A 96 0.49 -16.15 7.47
CA PHE A 96 -0.04 -17.26 6.65
C PHE A 96 0.96 -18.42 6.46
N VAL A 97 2.26 -18.12 6.36
CA VAL A 97 3.28 -19.12 5.99
C VAL A 97 4.29 -19.42 7.12
N GLY A 98 4.13 -18.76 8.26
CA GLY A 98 5.07 -18.82 9.38
C GLY A 98 6.46 -18.27 9.03
N LYS A 99 7.49 -18.85 9.66
CA LYS A 99 8.89 -18.41 9.54
C LYS A 99 9.65 -19.08 8.38
N SER A 100 9.01 -19.97 7.61
CA SER A 100 9.68 -20.76 6.57
C SER A 100 10.09 -19.91 5.37
N LYS A 101 11.40 -19.78 5.12
CA LYS A 101 11.95 -19.05 3.96
C LYS A 101 11.50 -19.67 2.63
N LYS A 102 11.41 -21.01 2.55
CA LYS A 102 10.96 -21.73 1.35
C LYS A 102 9.48 -21.46 1.06
N ALA A 103 8.62 -21.52 2.10
CA ALA A 103 7.20 -21.22 1.95
C ALA A 103 6.97 -19.75 1.58
N MET A 104 7.69 -18.83 2.22
CA MET A 104 7.69 -17.40 1.91
C MET A 104 8.05 -17.14 0.44
N LYS A 105 9.18 -17.68 -0.04
CA LYS A 105 9.61 -17.52 -1.44
C LYS A 105 8.56 -18.06 -2.42
N ARG A 106 8.00 -19.24 -2.12
CA ARG A 106 6.96 -19.87 -2.94
C ARG A 106 5.68 -19.01 -3.01
N GLN A 107 5.17 -18.54 -1.88
CA GLN A 107 3.93 -17.75 -1.88
C GLN A 107 4.11 -16.36 -2.49
N LYS A 108 5.23 -15.69 -2.24
CA LYS A 108 5.59 -14.47 -2.96
C LYS A 108 5.61 -14.71 -4.47
N GLY A 109 6.23 -15.81 -4.90
CA GLY A 109 6.26 -16.20 -6.32
C GLY A 109 4.87 -16.40 -6.92
N ARG A 110 3.91 -16.97 -6.17
CA ARG A 110 2.52 -17.12 -6.61
C ARG A 110 1.80 -15.78 -6.71
N ILE A 111 1.92 -14.91 -5.69
CA ILE A 111 1.29 -13.59 -5.70
C ILE A 111 1.83 -12.73 -6.83
N ILE A 112 3.13 -12.75 -7.07
CA ILE A 112 3.77 -12.05 -8.20
C ILE A 112 3.31 -12.68 -9.53
N GLY A 113 3.33 -14.01 -9.62
CA GLY A 113 3.06 -14.72 -10.86
C GLY A 113 4.24 -14.67 -11.82
N LYS A 114 4.12 -15.40 -12.94
CA LYS A 114 5.13 -15.35 -14.02
C LYS A 114 5.22 -13.90 -14.53
N GLU A 115 6.43 -13.34 -14.54
CA GLU A 115 6.71 -11.97 -15.00
C GLU A 115 5.84 -10.89 -14.30
N GLY A 116 5.35 -11.14 -13.09
CA GLY A 116 4.48 -10.19 -12.38
C GLY A 116 3.01 -10.21 -12.82
N ARG A 117 2.60 -11.14 -13.69
CA ARG A 117 1.27 -11.16 -14.29
C ARG A 117 0.13 -11.29 -13.28
N THR A 118 0.28 -12.12 -12.25
CA THR A 118 -0.77 -12.31 -11.23
C THR A 118 -1.00 -11.01 -10.45
N ARG A 119 0.09 -10.35 -10.02
CA ARG A 119 0.02 -9.06 -9.34
C ARG A 119 -0.65 -8.02 -10.23
N GLU A 120 -0.30 -7.95 -11.51
CA GLU A 120 -0.89 -6.99 -12.43
C GLU A 120 -2.39 -7.24 -12.65
N ILE A 121 -2.81 -8.51 -12.77
CA ILE A 121 -4.23 -8.86 -12.86
C ILE A 121 -4.99 -8.39 -11.61
N ILE A 122 -4.43 -8.58 -10.41
CA ILE A 122 -5.07 -8.11 -9.17
C ILE A 122 -5.21 -6.58 -9.21
N LYS A 123 -4.13 -5.86 -9.54
CA LYS A 123 -4.15 -4.39 -9.69
C LYS A 123 -5.25 -3.93 -10.64
N GLU A 124 -5.25 -4.43 -11.88
CA GLU A 124 -6.20 -4.02 -12.94
C GLU A 124 -7.66 -4.38 -12.62
N MET A 125 -7.90 -5.54 -11.99
CA MET A 125 -9.26 -6.00 -11.73
C MET A 125 -9.89 -5.32 -10.52
N THR A 126 -9.06 -4.92 -9.55
CA THR A 126 -9.50 -4.27 -8.32
C THR A 126 -9.35 -2.76 -8.35
N ASP A 127 -8.61 -2.20 -9.30
CA ASP A 127 -8.22 -0.78 -9.30
C ASP A 127 -7.46 -0.40 -8.02
N THR A 128 -6.48 -1.24 -7.65
CA THR A 128 -5.59 -1.01 -6.51
C THR A 128 -4.13 -1.05 -6.95
N ASP A 129 -3.27 -0.38 -6.20
CA ASP A 129 -1.83 -0.55 -6.29
C ASP A 129 -1.37 -1.65 -5.32
N VAL A 130 -0.54 -2.57 -5.82
CA VAL A 130 -0.07 -3.73 -5.06
C VAL A 130 1.45 -3.77 -5.05
N SER A 131 2.05 -3.78 -3.85
CA SER A 131 3.48 -3.98 -3.65
C SER A 131 3.77 -5.29 -2.92
N VAL A 132 4.73 -6.08 -3.41
CA VAL A 132 5.21 -7.31 -2.75
C VAL A 132 6.65 -7.10 -2.32
N TYR A 133 6.85 -6.72 -1.05
CA TYR A 133 8.16 -6.31 -0.54
C TYR A 133 8.52 -7.00 0.77
N GLY A 134 9.76 -7.49 0.90
CA GLY A 134 10.22 -8.16 2.11
C GLY A 134 9.31 -9.33 2.50
N LYS A 135 8.63 -9.19 3.66
CA LYS A 135 7.69 -10.16 4.24
C LYS A 135 6.23 -9.68 4.19
N THR A 136 5.92 -8.70 3.37
CA THR A 136 4.59 -8.08 3.30
C THR A 136 4.09 -7.99 1.86
N VAL A 137 2.77 -8.00 1.72
CA VAL A 137 2.07 -7.47 0.55
C VAL A 137 1.32 -6.23 1.02
N SER A 138 1.46 -5.14 0.30
CA SER A 138 0.82 -3.88 0.66
C SER A 138 -0.09 -3.40 -0.46
N LEU A 139 -1.17 -2.74 -0.08
CA LEU A 139 -2.25 -2.30 -0.94
C LEU A 139 -2.49 -0.81 -0.75
N ILE A 140 -2.71 -0.08 -1.85
CA ILE A 140 -3.23 1.29 -1.84
C ILE A 140 -4.44 1.36 -2.78
N GLY A 141 -5.53 1.95 -2.32
CA GLY A 141 -6.78 2.04 -3.07
C GLY A 141 -7.96 2.41 -2.17
N ASP A 142 -9.15 2.49 -2.76
CA ASP A 142 -10.40 2.62 -2.03
C ASP A 142 -10.65 1.40 -1.12
N MET A 143 -11.39 1.60 -0.03
CA MET A 143 -11.67 0.57 0.98
C MET A 143 -12.26 -0.70 0.37
N GLU A 144 -13.28 -0.58 -0.48
CA GLU A 144 -13.97 -1.74 -1.04
C GLU A 144 -13.07 -2.50 -2.02
N LYS A 145 -12.28 -1.76 -2.78
CA LYS A 145 -11.30 -2.29 -3.73
C LYS A 145 -10.16 -3.03 -3.03
N ILE A 146 -9.65 -2.47 -1.94
CA ILE A 146 -8.64 -3.10 -1.09
C ILE A 146 -9.16 -4.42 -0.51
N MET A 147 -10.40 -4.46 -0.02
CA MET A 147 -10.96 -5.69 0.55
C MET A 147 -10.95 -6.85 -0.45
N ILE A 148 -11.26 -6.58 -1.72
CA ILE A 148 -11.27 -7.61 -2.77
C ILE A 148 -9.86 -8.02 -3.17
N ALA A 149 -8.95 -7.06 -3.30
CA ALA A 149 -7.54 -7.34 -3.59
C ALA A 149 -6.93 -8.21 -2.48
N LYS A 150 -7.26 -7.88 -1.22
CA LYS A 150 -6.87 -8.64 -0.04
C LYS A 150 -7.41 -10.06 -0.07
N GLU A 151 -8.72 -10.24 -0.31
CA GLU A 151 -9.32 -11.56 -0.43
C GLU A 151 -8.65 -12.41 -1.52
N ALA A 152 -8.38 -11.82 -2.69
CA ALA A 152 -7.68 -12.51 -3.77
C ALA A 152 -6.25 -12.92 -3.37
N ILE A 153 -5.51 -12.07 -2.65
CA ILE A 153 -4.17 -12.38 -2.13
C ILE A 153 -4.24 -13.49 -1.08
N GLU A 154 -5.21 -13.44 -0.18
CA GLU A 154 -5.43 -14.45 0.86
C GLU A 154 -5.79 -15.82 0.26
N MET A 155 -6.64 -15.86 -0.78
CA MET A 155 -6.91 -17.09 -1.54
C MET A 155 -5.61 -17.68 -2.11
N ILE A 156 -4.74 -16.86 -2.69
CA ILE A 156 -3.43 -17.34 -3.19
C ILE A 156 -2.58 -17.91 -2.05
N LEU A 157 -2.55 -17.22 -0.90
CA LEU A 157 -1.79 -17.63 0.28
C LEU A 157 -2.27 -18.96 0.87
N GLN A 158 -3.58 -19.19 0.84
CA GLN A 158 -4.24 -20.44 1.22
C GLN A 158 -4.04 -21.56 0.19
N GLY A 159 -3.37 -21.28 -0.93
CA GLY A 159 -3.02 -22.28 -1.94
C GLY A 159 -4.05 -22.46 -3.06
N ILE A 160 -5.10 -21.64 -3.09
CA ILE A 160 -6.12 -21.66 -4.14
C ILE A 160 -5.47 -21.43 -5.51
N ARG A 161 -5.95 -22.14 -6.53
CA ARG A 161 -5.42 -22.06 -7.90
C ARG A 161 -5.67 -20.68 -8.50
N HIS A 162 -4.70 -20.14 -9.24
CA HIS A 162 -4.82 -18.84 -9.92
C HIS A 162 -6.07 -18.72 -10.78
N LYS A 163 -6.45 -19.79 -11.51
CA LYS A 163 -7.69 -19.82 -12.30
C LYS A 163 -8.93 -19.47 -11.46
N THR A 164 -9.02 -20.02 -10.25
CA THR A 164 -10.15 -19.76 -9.33
C THR A 164 -10.10 -18.33 -8.79
N VAL A 165 -8.90 -17.82 -8.47
CA VAL A 165 -8.71 -16.44 -8.01
C VAL A 165 -9.10 -15.43 -9.10
N TYR A 166 -8.73 -15.71 -10.36
CA TYR A 166 -9.07 -14.85 -11.49
C TYR A 166 -10.58 -14.83 -11.76
N ALA A 167 -11.24 -15.99 -11.70
CA ALA A 167 -12.70 -16.05 -11.83
C ALA A 167 -13.42 -15.27 -10.71
N PHE A 168 -12.89 -15.31 -9.48
CA PHE A 168 -13.39 -14.50 -8.37
C PHE A 168 -13.23 -13.00 -8.66
N LEU A 169 -12.04 -12.56 -9.09
CA LEU A 169 -11.77 -11.16 -9.42
C LEU A 169 -12.65 -10.65 -10.56
N GLU A 170 -12.84 -11.47 -11.60
CA GLU A 170 -13.68 -11.14 -12.75
C GLU A 170 -15.14 -10.97 -12.35
N LYS A 171 -15.67 -11.91 -11.55
CA LYS A 171 -17.02 -11.82 -10.97
C LYS A 171 -17.18 -10.53 -10.17
N LYS A 172 -16.24 -10.24 -9.26
CA LYS A 172 -16.28 -9.02 -8.45
C LYS A 172 -16.27 -7.78 -9.32
N ARG A 173 -15.35 -7.67 -10.29
CA ARG A 173 -15.27 -6.53 -11.20
C ARG A 173 -16.58 -6.30 -11.96
N HIS A 174 -17.26 -7.38 -12.39
CA HIS A 174 -18.56 -7.27 -13.03
C HIS A 174 -19.64 -6.73 -12.09
N GLU A 175 -19.71 -7.23 -10.85
CA GLU A 175 -20.62 -6.72 -9.81
C GLU A 175 -20.45 -5.20 -9.60
N PHE A 176 -19.21 -4.70 -9.54
CA PHE A 176 -18.96 -3.25 -9.44
C PHE A 176 -19.47 -2.48 -10.64
N LYS A 177 -19.13 -2.92 -11.86
CA LYS A 177 -19.54 -2.20 -13.07
C LYS A 177 -21.06 -2.10 -13.16
N LEU A 178 -21.77 -3.16 -12.80
CA LEU A 178 -23.22 -3.17 -12.79
C LEU A 178 -23.78 -2.18 -11.75
N ARG A 179 -23.20 -2.15 -10.55
CA ARG A 179 -23.64 -1.23 -9.48
C ARG A 179 -23.36 0.23 -9.83
N GLU A 180 -22.21 0.54 -10.41
CA GLU A 180 -21.89 1.90 -10.86
C GLU A 180 -22.79 2.35 -12.02
N PHE A 181 -23.12 1.44 -12.94
CA PHE A 181 -24.10 1.71 -14.00
C PHE A 181 -25.49 2.01 -13.43
N GLN A 182 -25.96 1.22 -12.45
CA GLN A 182 -27.25 1.44 -11.80
C GLN A 182 -27.31 2.81 -11.11
N LYS A 183 -26.27 3.20 -10.38
CA LYS A 183 -26.17 4.55 -9.76
C LYS A 183 -26.23 5.67 -10.80
N THR A 184 -25.63 5.45 -11.97
CA THR A 184 -25.59 6.47 -13.05
C THR A 184 -26.96 6.62 -13.72
N VAL A 185 -27.69 5.52 -13.89
CA VAL A 185 -28.99 5.51 -14.60
C VAL A 185 -30.16 5.87 -13.67
N SER A 186 -30.01 5.65 -12.36
CA SER A 186 -30.99 6.02 -11.34
C SER A 186 -30.32 6.88 -10.25
N PRO A 187 -29.91 8.13 -10.54
CA PRO A 187 -29.49 9.05 -9.49
C PRO A 187 -30.70 9.37 -8.61
N GLU A 188 -30.53 9.24 -7.29
CA GLU A 188 -31.52 9.69 -6.29
C GLU A 188 -31.86 11.18 -6.44
#